data_AF-F1YI01-F1
#
_entry.id   AF-F1YI01-F1
#
_cell.length_a   1.000
_cell.length_b   1.000
_cell.length_c   1.000
_cell.angle_alpha   90.00
_cell.angle_beta   90.00
_cell.angle_gamma   90.00
#
_symmetry.space_group_name_H-M   'P 1'
#
loop_
_entity.id
_entity.type
_entity.pdbx_description
1 polymer ?
#
loop_
_entity_poly.entity_id
_entity_poly.type
_entity_poly.pdbx_seq_one_letter_code
_entity_poly.pdbx_strand_id
1 'polypeptide(L)'
;MGPPQPGFSARRSRRDPAARAVLIVRGSSPRRPAASLEEVRRAVAALDREARARLLAGLTGRFGDLDLAEDSLQDAIAQALATWPRTGLPDSPGAWLATTAKRKALDVVRREGVLTGKLARLEVVTRGEPVPTEFADPAIRETPEIDDELLGMFFACTHEVLSPEDRIALTLRFVAGLSTAEVAHALLTPVPTVQQRIVRAKRRIRTLGVPFTVPAAADLPSRAAGVLRVVYLLYSEGFARSTGPSHVRDDLTAEGLRLCRLLHAPAADSRDDRATGPARAHRSAKAGAARRSRPPRAVVAAGSQSVGPGPDD
;
A
#
# COMPACT_ATOMS: atom_id res chain seq x y z
N MET A 1 -42.69 -16.70 -72.51
CA MET A 1 -41.50 -15.95 -72.05
C MET A 1 -41.60 -15.88 -70.52
N GLY A 2 -40.76 -16.65 -69.83
CA GLY A 2 -40.82 -16.89 -68.38
C GLY A 2 -40.05 -18.17 -68.07
N PRO A 3 -38.86 -18.09 -67.45
CA PRO A 3 -37.85 -19.15 -67.53
C PRO A 3 -38.10 -20.33 -66.57
N PRO A 4 -37.67 -21.55 -66.92
CA PRO A 4 -37.51 -22.64 -65.96
C PRO A 4 -36.25 -22.46 -65.11
N GLN A 5 -36.39 -22.79 -63.82
CA GLN A 5 -35.35 -22.76 -62.79
C GLN A 5 -34.17 -23.69 -63.13
N PRO A 6 -32.90 -23.24 -63.05
CA PRO A 6 -31.75 -24.13 -62.91
C PRO A 6 -31.60 -24.51 -61.42
N GLY A 7 -31.51 -25.77 -61.04
CA GLY A 7 -30.52 -26.72 -61.52
C GLY A 7 -29.32 -26.71 -60.57
N PHE A 8 -29.44 -27.36 -59.41
CA PHE A 8 -28.32 -27.66 -58.52
C PHE A 8 -27.34 -28.58 -59.26
N SER A 9 -26.15 -28.08 -59.60
CA SER A 9 -25.00 -28.94 -59.90
C SER A 9 -23.78 -28.44 -59.15
N ALA A 10 -23.31 -29.29 -58.24
CA ALA A 10 -22.16 -29.08 -57.39
C ALA A 10 -20.87 -28.90 -58.21
N ARG A 11 -20.26 -27.72 -58.14
CA ARG A 11 -18.85 -27.54 -58.48
C ARG A 11 -17.99 -27.96 -57.30
N ARG A 12 -17.30 -29.10 -57.46
CA ARG A 12 -16.15 -29.48 -56.65
C ARG A 12 -15.11 -28.36 -56.70
N SER A 13 -14.81 -27.77 -55.56
CA SER A 13 -13.55 -27.04 -55.33
C SER A 13 -12.71 -27.87 -54.36
N ARG A 14 -11.50 -28.17 -54.81
CA ARG A 14 -10.49 -29.03 -54.20
C ARG A 14 -10.16 -28.56 -52.77
N ARG A 15 -10.16 -29.49 -51.82
CA ARG A 15 -9.48 -29.34 -50.52
C ARG A 15 -7.98 -29.44 -50.77
N ASP A 16 -7.25 -28.40 -50.42
CA ASP A 16 -5.79 -28.38 -50.35
C ASP A 16 -5.34 -28.69 -48.90
N PRO A 17 -4.54 -29.74 -48.64
CA PRO A 17 -4.29 -30.25 -47.29
C PRO A 17 -3.01 -29.70 -46.63
N ALA A 18 -2.71 -28.40 -46.78
CA ALA A 18 -1.46 -27.83 -46.27
C ALA A 18 -1.62 -26.42 -45.69
N ALA A 19 -2.32 -26.27 -44.56
CA ALA A 19 -2.13 -25.11 -43.68
C ALA A 19 -2.88 -25.26 -42.36
N ARG A 20 -2.23 -25.80 -41.32
CA ARG A 20 -2.28 -25.30 -39.93
C ARG A 20 -1.50 -26.22 -38.99
N ALA A 21 -0.18 -26.06 -39.01
CA ALA A 21 0.66 -26.34 -37.86
C ALA A 21 1.32 -25.00 -37.49
N VAL A 22 0.68 -24.25 -36.60
CA VAL A 22 1.33 -23.10 -35.94
C VAL A 22 2.23 -23.68 -34.87
N LEU A 23 3.46 -24.00 -35.25
CA LEU A 23 4.56 -24.16 -34.31
C LEU A 23 4.78 -22.79 -33.64
N ILE A 24 4.46 -22.71 -32.35
CA ILE A 24 4.97 -21.65 -31.48
C ILE A 24 6.47 -21.87 -31.41
N VAL A 25 7.20 -21.27 -32.34
CA VAL A 25 8.64 -21.05 -32.20
C VAL A 25 8.79 -20.16 -30.97
N ARG A 26 9.27 -20.75 -29.87
CA ARG A 26 9.84 -19.97 -28.76
C ARG A 26 10.94 -19.13 -29.36
N GLY A 27 10.64 -17.86 -29.62
CA GLY A 27 11.63 -16.87 -30.05
C GLY A 27 12.72 -16.82 -29.00
N SER A 28 13.91 -17.30 -29.36
CA SER A 28 15.14 -16.92 -28.70
C SER A 28 15.23 -15.40 -28.79
N SER A 29 14.92 -14.72 -27.69
CA SER A 29 15.10 -13.28 -27.58
C SER A 29 16.55 -12.96 -27.96
N PRO A 30 16.82 -11.97 -28.84
CA PRO A 30 18.19 -11.64 -29.22
C PRO A 30 19.00 -11.40 -27.95
N ARG A 31 20.15 -12.10 -27.82
CA ARG A 31 21.07 -11.89 -26.70
C ARG A 31 21.45 -10.42 -26.70
N ARG A 32 20.91 -9.67 -25.74
CA ARG A 32 21.29 -8.27 -25.54
C ARG A 32 22.78 -8.22 -25.23
N PRO A 33 23.49 -7.21 -25.74
CA PRO A 33 24.87 -7.00 -25.33
C PRO A 33 24.92 -6.90 -23.81
N ALA A 34 25.95 -7.48 -23.21
CA ALA A 34 26.24 -7.35 -21.80
C ALA A 34 26.28 -5.86 -21.44
N ALA A 35 25.52 -5.45 -20.42
CA ALA A 35 25.53 -4.08 -19.94
C ALA A 35 26.71 -3.87 -19.00
N SER A 36 27.34 -2.69 -19.03
CA SER A 36 28.35 -2.38 -18.03
C SER A 36 27.70 -2.27 -16.65
N LEU A 37 28.46 -2.60 -15.58
CA LEU A 37 27.94 -2.45 -14.22
C LEU A 37 27.52 -1.00 -13.92
N GLU A 38 28.18 -0.03 -14.56
CA GLU A 38 27.86 1.39 -14.42
C GLU A 38 26.55 1.77 -15.15
N GLU A 39 26.26 1.18 -16.30
CA GLU A 39 24.93 1.33 -16.94
C GLU A 39 23.83 0.73 -16.08
N VAL A 40 24.08 -0.43 -15.49
CA VAL A 40 23.13 -1.09 -14.59
C VAL A 40 22.88 -0.25 -13.34
N ARG A 41 23.94 0.27 -12.72
CA ARG A 41 23.81 1.20 -11.57
C ARG A 41 23.06 2.46 -11.94
N ARG A 42 23.38 3.07 -13.09
CA ARG A 42 22.66 4.25 -13.59
C ARG A 42 21.20 3.94 -13.86
N ALA A 43 20.85 2.79 -14.44
CA ALA A 43 19.47 2.42 -14.68
C ALA A 43 18.69 2.14 -13.40
N VAL A 44 19.32 1.55 -12.38
CA VAL A 44 18.72 1.37 -11.06
C VAL A 44 18.58 2.71 -10.32
N ALA A 45 19.57 3.60 -10.42
CA ALA A 45 19.54 4.93 -9.81
C ALA A 45 18.57 5.89 -10.52
N ALA A 46 18.40 5.72 -11.84
CA ALA A 46 17.44 6.44 -12.67
C ALA A 46 16.04 5.83 -12.61
N LEU A 47 15.86 4.70 -11.92
CA LEU A 47 14.53 4.25 -11.55
C LEU A 47 13.94 5.34 -10.68
N ASP A 48 12.95 6.04 -11.22
CA ASP A 48 12.47 7.24 -10.60
C ASP A 48 12.04 6.97 -9.15
N ARG A 49 12.33 7.91 -8.27
CA ARG A 49 11.98 7.82 -6.84
C ARG A 49 10.48 7.61 -6.69
N GLU A 50 9.69 8.22 -7.56
CA GLU A 50 8.25 8.02 -7.67
C GLU A 50 7.90 6.56 -8.00
N ALA A 51 8.56 5.96 -9.00
CA ALA A 51 8.37 4.55 -9.33
C ALA A 51 8.73 3.64 -8.15
N ARG A 52 9.83 3.92 -7.45
CA ARG A 52 10.22 3.18 -6.24
C ARG A 52 9.17 3.30 -5.12
N ALA A 53 8.69 4.51 -4.86
CA ALA A 53 7.66 4.80 -3.87
C ALA A 53 6.34 4.08 -4.18
N ARG A 54 5.88 4.15 -5.43
CA ARG A 54 4.69 3.43 -5.91
C ARG A 54 4.86 1.92 -5.79
N LEU A 55 6.02 1.37 -6.13
CA LEU A 55 6.29 -0.06 -5.96
C LEU A 55 6.26 -0.49 -4.48
N LEU A 56 6.86 0.30 -3.60
CA LEU A 56 6.81 0.02 -2.17
C LEU A 56 5.37 0.12 -1.64
N ALA A 57 4.61 1.13 -2.07
CA ALA A 57 3.21 1.31 -1.71
C ALA A 57 2.35 0.12 -2.17
N GLY A 58 2.45 -0.30 -3.43
CA GLY A 58 1.70 -1.44 -3.96
C GLY A 58 2.07 -2.77 -3.32
N LEU A 59 3.36 -3.01 -3.03
CA LEU A 59 3.80 -4.20 -2.28
C LEU A 59 3.25 -4.18 -0.85
N THR A 60 3.40 -3.06 -0.16
CA THR A 60 2.95 -2.92 1.23
C THR A 60 1.43 -3.04 1.34
N GLY A 61 0.66 -2.43 0.43
CA GLY A 61 -0.79 -2.56 0.40
C GLY A 61 -1.25 -3.99 0.13
N ARG A 62 -0.51 -4.74 -0.69
CA ARG A 62 -0.82 -6.15 -0.99
C ARG A 62 -0.49 -7.09 0.16
N PHE A 63 0.70 -6.97 0.75
CA PHE A 63 1.19 -7.90 1.77
C PHE A 63 0.88 -7.45 3.20
N GLY A 64 0.53 -6.19 3.42
CA GLY A 64 0.25 -5.59 4.72
C GLY A 64 1.49 -5.32 5.57
N ASP A 65 2.69 -5.56 5.04
CA ASP A 65 3.96 -5.49 5.76
C ASP A 65 5.00 -4.65 4.99
N LEU A 66 5.38 -3.53 5.61
CA LEU A 66 6.34 -2.57 5.05
C LEU A 66 7.77 -3.12 5.04
N ASP A 67 8.15 -3.91 6.04
CA ASP A 67 9.49 -4.51 6.12
C ASP A 67 9.65 -5.54 5.00
N LEU A 68 8.66 -6.43 4.86
CA LEU A 68 8.65 -7.43 3.79
C LEU A 68 8.71 -6.77 2.41
N ALA A 69 7.95 -5.69 2.20
CA ALA A 69 7.95 -4.95 0.94
C ALA A 69 9.32 -4.32 0.65
N GLU A 70 9.94 -3.70 1.65
CA GLU A 70 11.27 -3.09 1.51
C GLU A 70 12.33 -4.13 1.20
N ASP A 71 12.41 -5.19 1.99
CA ASP A 71 13.41 -6.25 1.85
C ASP A 71 13.28 -6.92 0.48
N SER A 72 12.05 -7.21 0.06
CA SER A 72 11.78 -7.81 -1.25
C SER A 72 12.21 -6.92 -2.42
N LEU A 73 12.01 -5.60 -2.30
CA LEU A 73 12.43 -4.63 -3.30
C LEU A 73 13.97 -4.49 -3.33
N GLN A 74 14.62 -4.46 -2.16
CA GLN A 74 16.08 -4.41 -2.07
C GLN A 74 16.71 -5.67 -2.67
N ASP A 75 16.15 -6.84 -2.39
CA ASP A 75 16.60 -8.10 -2.97
C ASP A 75 16.40 -8.14 -4.50
N ALA A 76 15.31 -7.57 -5.01
CA ALA A 76 15.09 -7.45 -6.45
C ALA A 76 16.15 -6.56 -7.10
N ILE A 77 16.51 -5.44 -6.46
CA ILE A 77 17.60 -4.57 -6.91
C ILE A 77 18.94 -5.29 -6.86
N ALA A 78 19.26 -6.01 -5.78
CA ALA A 78 20.47 -6.82 -5.69
C ALA A 78 20.55 -7.86 -6.82
N GLN A 79 19.43 -8.52 -7.13
CA GLN A 79 19.35 -9.47 -8.24
C GLN A 79 19.54 -8.79 -9.60
N ALA A 80 19.00 -7.59 -9.81
CA ALA A 80 19.22 -6.80 -11.02
C ALA A 80 20.71 -6.48 -11.20
N LEU A 81 21.36 -5.97 -10.15
CA LEU A 81 22.79 -5.65 -10.16
C LEU A 81 23.67 -6.88 -10.46
N ALA A 82 23.27 -8.08 -10.03
CA ALA A 82 24.01 -9.32 -10.30
C ALA A 82 23.72 -9.93 -11.70
N THR A 83 22.55 -9.66 -12.28
CA THR A 83 22.06 -10.39 -13.46
C THR A 83 22.14 -9.56 -14.74
N TRP A 84 21.76 -8.28 -14.69
CA TRP A 84 21.74 -7.40 -15.87
C TRP A 84 23.11 -7.19 -16.52
N PRO A 85 24.26 -7.20 -15.80
CA PRO A 85 25.55 -7.10 -16.47
C PRO A 85 25.80 -8.24 -17.47
N ARG A 86 25.26 -9.43 -17.21
CA ARG A 86 25.42 -10.62 -18.08
C ARG A 86 24.29 -10.78 -19.09
N THR A 87 23.09 -10.29 -18.76
CA THR A 87 21.87 -10.54 -19.53
C THR A 87 21.39 -9.33 -20.34
N GLY A 88 22.00 -8.16 -20.11
CA GLY A 88 21.57 -6.87 -20.64
C GLY A 88 20.47 -6.24 -19.78
N LEU A 89 20.23 -4.95 -20.00
CA LEU A 89 19.12 -4.23 -19.36
C LEU A 89 17.78 -4.69 -19.96
N PRO A 90 16.74 -4.92 -19.13
CA PRO A 90 15.36 -5.08 -19.59
C PRO A 90 14.82 -3.82 -20.26
N ASP A 91 13.78 -3.95 -21.09
CA ASP A 91 13.11 -2.79 -21.74
C ASP A 91 12.42 -1.88 -20.73
N SER A 92 11.86 -2.51 -19.68
CA SER A 92 11.29 -1.81 -18.54
C SER A 92 11.96 -2.32 -17.26
N PRO A 93 13.05 -1.67 -16.81
CA PRO A 93 13.69 -1.97 -15.53
C PRO A 93 12.70 -1.93 -14.36
N GLY A 94 11.79 -0.96 -14.37
CA GLY A 94 10.75 -0.79 -13.34
C GLY A 94 9.79 -1.97 -13.26
N ALA A 95 9.22 -2.41 -14.39
CA ALA A 95 8.31 -3.55 -14.43
C ALA A 95 9.01 -4.86 -14.03
N TRP A 96 10.29 -5.01 -14.41
CA TRP A 96 11.10 -6.16 -14.00
C TRP A 96 11.31 -6.19 -12.48
N LEU A 97 11.64 -5.05 -11.87
CA LEU A 97 11.80 -4.93 -10.42
C LEU A 97 10.49 -5.19 -9.69
N ALA A 98 9.38 -4.61 -10.16
CA ALA A 98 8.04 -4.83 -9.61
C ALA A 98 7.70 -6.32 -9.53
N THR A 99 7.88 -7.02 -10.66
CA THR A 99 7.59 -8.44 -10.79
C THR A 99 8.50 -9.28 -9.89
N THR A 100 9.79 -8.95 -9.85
CA THR A 100 10.79 -9.69 -9.07
C THR A 100 10.58 -9.50 -7.58
N ALA A 101 10.34 -8.27 -7.13
CA ALA A 101 10.04 -7.95 -5.73
C ALA A 101 8.75 -8.65 -5.27
N LYS A 102 7.68 -8.61 -6.08
CA LYS A 102 6.43 -9.32 -5.78
C LYS A 102 6.63 -10.83 -5.62
N ARG A 103 7.43 -11.46 -6.49
CA ARG A 103 7.75 -12.90 -6.40
C ARG A 103 8.52 -13.22 -5.13
N LYS A 104 9.53 -12.41 -4.80
CA LYS A 104 10.32 -12.57 -3.57
C LYS A 104 9.46 -12.44 -2.31
N ALA A 105 8.58 -11.44 -2.26
CA ALA A 105 7.65 -11.28 -1.15
C ALA A 105 6.73 -12.52 -0.99
N LEU A 106 6.17 -13.02 -2.11
CA LEU A 106 5.38 -14.25 -2.09
C LEU A 106 6.17 -15.47 -1.60
N ASP A 107 7.43 -15.60 -2.01
CA ASP A 107 8.29 -16.71 -1.60
C ASP A 107 8.58 -16.67 -0.10
N VAL A 108 8.81 -15.49 0.48
CA VAL A 108 8.99 -15.32 1.93
C VAL A 108 7.71 -15.73 2.66
N VAL A 109 6.55 -15.18 2.26
CA VAL A 109 5.27 -15.50 2.93
C VAL A 109 4.94 -16.99 2.81
N ARG A 110 5.21 -17.61 1.67
CA ARG A 110 5.02 -19.07 1.50
C ARG A 110 5.94 -19.88 2.41
N ARG A 111 7.21 -19.47 2.55
CA ARG A 111 8.16 -20.14 3.45
C ARG A 111 7.74 -20.02 4.91
N GLU A 112 7.28 -18.84 5.32
CA GLU A 112 6.76 -18.60 6.67
C GLU A 112 5.46 -19.38 6.91
N GLY A 113 4.52 -19.39 5.96
CA GLY A 113 3.31 -20.20 6.05
C GLY A 113 3.60 -21.71 6.13
N VAL A 114 4.62 -22.19 5.41
CA VAL A 114 5.09 -23.58 5.55
C VAL A 114 5.74 -23.82 6.90
N LEU A 115 6.52 -22.87 7.43
CA LEU A 115 7.15 -22.96 8.75
C LEU A 115 6.09 -22.97 9.86
N THR A 116 5.15 -22.04 9.84
CA THR A 116 4.01 -21.98 10.76
C THR A 116 3.15 -23.23 10.64
N GLY A 117 2.88 -23.71 9.42
CA GLY A 117 2.15 -24.97 9.20
C GLY A 117 2.93 -26.22 9.64
N LYS A 118 4.26 -26.18 9.72
CA LYS A 118 5.10 -27.25 10.28
C LYS A 118 5.16 -27.17 11.80
N LEU A 119 5.31 -25.97 12.37
CA LEU A 119 5.30 -25.71 13.81
C LEU A 119 3.94 -26.01 14.42
N ALA A 120 2.84 -25.58 13.79
CA ALA A 120 1.48 -25.93 14.18
C ALA A 120 1.27 -27.45 14.11
N ARG A 121 1.79 -28.15 13.08
CA ARG A 121 1.73 -29.62 13.02
C ARG A 121 2.54 -30.29 14.14
N LEU A 122 3.68 -29.73 14.54
CA LEU A 122 4.46 -30.23 15.68
C LEU A 122 3.73 -29.95 17.01
N GLU A 123 3.10 -28.78 17.18
CA GLU A 123 2.27 -28.47 18.35
C GLU A 123 0.99 -29.33 18.41
N VAL A 124 0.34 -29.61 17.27
CA VAL A 124 -0.83 -30.49 17.17
C VAL A 124 -0.46 -31.93 17.55
N VAL A 125 0.70 -32.43 17.10
CA VAL A 125 1.22 -33.74 17.53
C VAL A 125 1.51 -33.77 19.04
N THR A 126 1.78 -32.62 19.64
CA THR A 126 2.10 -32.50 21.08
C THR A 126 0.87 -32.22 21.97
N ARG A 127 -0.19 -31.57 21.45
CA ARG A 127 -1.37 -31.13 22.23
C ARG A 127 -2.72 -31.68 21.75
N GLY A 128 -2.82 -32.30 20.58
CA GLY A 128 -4.05 -32.95 20.11
C GLY A 128 -5.22 -32.00 19.76
N GLU A 129 -4.95 -30.77 19.33
CA GLU A 129 -5.98 -29.80 18.92
C GLU A 129 -5.95 -29.49 17.41
N PRO A 130 -7.07 -29.10 16.79
CA PRO A 130 -7.13 -28.83 15.36
C PRO A 130 -6.46 -27.50 14.96
N VAL A 131 -5.80 -27.50 13.81
CA VAL A 131 -5.14 -26.33 13.21
C VAL A 131 -6.18 -25.30 12.74
N PRO A 132 -6.06 -24.01 13.10
CA PRO A 132 -6.88 -22.95 12.51
C PRO A 132 -6.68 -22.91 11.00
N THR A 133 -7.75 -23.19 10.25
CA THR A 133 -7.75 -23.22 8.79
C THR A 133 -8.30 -21.90 8.30
N GLU A 134 -7.44 -20.90 8.08
CA GLU A 134 -7.72 -19.74 7.21
C GLU A 134 -6.46 -18.87 7.07
N PHE A 135 -5.42 -19.42 6.42
CA PHE A 135 -4.40 -18.57 5.79
C PHE A 135 -5.00 -18.05 4.48
N ALA A 136 -5.60 -16.87 4.50
CA ALA A 136 -5.98 -16.17 3.27
C ALA A 136 -4.71 -15.93 2.44
N ASP A 137 -4.67 -16.41 1.20
CA ASP A 137 -3.52 -16.20 0.31
C ASP A 137 -3.34 -14.69 0.09
N PRO A 138 -2.18 -14.09 0.45
CA PRO A 138 -1.91 -12.68 0.20
C PRO A 138 -1.97 -12.33 -1.30
N ALA A 139 -1.95 -13.33 -2.20
CA ALA A 139 -2.22 -13.13 -3.61
C ALA A 139 -3.67 -12.73 -3.93
N ILE A 140 -4.63 -12.94 -3.03
CA ILE A 140 -6.08 -12.74 -3.23
C ILE A 140 -6.60 -11.43 -2.60
N ARG A 141 -5.78 -10.66 -1.87
CA ARG A 141 -6.21 -9.35 -1.34
C ARG A 141 -6.59 -8.39 -2.48
N GLU A 142 -7.82 -7.89 -2.44
CA GLU A 142 -8.30 -6.81 -3.29
C GLU A 142 -7.54 -5.51 -2.98
N THR A 143 -7.22 -4.74 -4.02
CA THR A 143 -6.60 -3.41 -3.89
C THR A 143 -7.60 -2.43 -3.28
N PRO A 144 -7.16 -1.54 -2.37
CA PRO A 144 -8.05 -0.71 -1.56
C PRO A 144 -8.81 0.37 -2.37
N GLU A 145 -9.88 0.88 -1.76
CA GLU A 145 -10.90 1.83 -2.26
C GLU A 145 -10.38 3.26 -2.53
N ILE A 146 -9.09 3.53 -2.31
CA ILE A 146 -8.41 4.73 -2.81
C ILE A 146 -7.72 4.36 -4.12
N ASP A 147 -8.17 4.97 -5.22
CA ASP A 147 -7.61 4.74 -6.57
C ASP A 147 -6.10 5.00 -6.66
N ASP A 148 -5.55 5.75 -5.69
CA ASP A 148 -4.12 6.04 -5.55
C ASP A 148 -3.48 5.27 -4.38
N GLU A 149 -2.78 4.17 -4.72
CA GLU A 149 -2.04 3.33 -3.76
C GLU A 149 -1.01 4.11 -2.93
N LEU A 150 -0.42 5.17 -3.49
CA LEU A 150 0.59 5.97 -2.81
C LEU A 150 -0.05 6.85 -1.74
N LEU A 151 -1.11 7.59 -2.07
CA LEU A 151 -1.85 8.38 -1.08
C LEU A 151 -2.43 7.48 0.03
N GLY A 152 -2.96 6.31 -0.33
CA GLY A 152 -3.39 5.31 0.63
C GLY A 152 -2.29 4.92 1.63
N MET A 153 -1.04 4.82 1.15
CA MET A 153 0.12 4.54 1.99
C MET A 153 0.48 5.70 2.94
N PHE A 154 0.33 6.97 2.52
CA PHE A 154 0.50 8.11 3.43
C PHE A 154 -0.47 8.03 4.62
N PHE A 155 -1.72 7.61 4.37
CA PHE A 155 -2.72 7.40 5.41
C PHE A 155 -2.44 6.15 6.27
N ALA A 156 -1.90 5.09 5.69
CA ALA A 156 -1.48 3.90 6.43
C ALA A 156 -0.33 4.22 7.41
N CYS A 157 0.69 4.98 6.97
CA CYS A 157 1.82 5.40 7.81
C CYS A 157 1.45 6.34 8.97
N THR A 158 0.29 7.01 8.90
CA THR A 158 -0.16 7.96 9.94
C THR A 158 -0.95 7.30 11.08
N HIS A 159 -0.72 6.01 11.32
CA HIS A 159 -1.40 5.22 12.35
C HIS A 159 -1.15 5.71 13.78
N GLU A 160 -2.21 5.73 14.60
CA GLU A 160 -2.22 6.34 15.94
C GLU A 160 -1.22 5.72 16.94
N VAL A 161 -0.91 4.44 16.72
CA VAL A 161 0.08 3.66 17.47
C VAL A 161 1.49 4.27 17.48
N LEU A 162 1.84 5.03 16.45
CA LEU A 162 3.15 5.69 16.33
C LEU A 162 3.08 7.10 16.92
N SER A 163 4.21 7.59 17.45
CA SER A 163 4.28 9.00 17.83
C SER A 163 4.13 9.90 16.58
N PRO A 164 3.63 11.14 16.71
CA PRO A 164 3.49 12.03 15.56
C PRO A 164 4.78 12.19 14.75
N GLU A 165 5.92 12.26 15.43
CA GLU A 165 7.22 12.42 14.80
C GLU A 165 7.69 11.15 14.08
N ASP A 166 7.42 9.97 14.63
CA ASP A 166 7.72 8.69 13.99
C ASP A 166 6.90 8.51 12.71
N ARG A 167 5.60 8.90 12.72
CA ARG A 167 4.73 8.87 11.53
C ARG A 167 5.33 9.70 10.40
N ILE A 168 5.74 10.93 10.70
CA ILE A 168 6.29 11.85 9.70
C ILE A 168 7.62 11.31 9.15
N ALA A 169 8.55 10.90 10.03
CA ALA A 169 9.85 10.39 9.62
C ALA A 169 9.73 9.13 8.75
N LEU A 170 8.86 8.19 9.14
CA LEU A 170 8.60 6.95 8.39
C LEU A 170 7.97 7.26 7.02
N THR A 171 6.97 8.13 6.98
CA THR A 171 6.28 8.48 5.72
C THR A 171 7.23 9.18 4.76
N LEU A 172 8.01 10.17 5.21
CA LEU A 172 8.98 10.88 4.36
C LEU A 172 10.06 9.94 3.81
N ARG A 173 10.58 9.03 4.64
CA ARG A 173 11.66 8.13 4.25
C ARG A 173 11.21 7.06 3.25
N PHE A 174 10.07 6.42 3.51
CA PHE A 174 9.67 5.21 2.79
C PHE A 174 8.64 5.48 1.70
N VAL A 175 7.69 6.38 1.97
CA VAL A 175 6.60 6.66 1.03
C VAL A 175 6.97 7.83 0.13
N ALA A 176 7.47 8.93 0.70
CA ALA A 176 7.89 10.08 -0.11
C ALA A 176 9.30 9.92 -0.72
N GLY A 177 10.05 8.89 -0.31
CA GLY A 177 11.33 8.52 -0.89
C GLY A 177 12.49 9.47 -0.58
N LEU A 178 12.37 10.36 0.41
CA LEU A 178 13.47 11.21 0.86
C LEU A 178 14.60 10.35 1.44
N SER A 179 15.83 10.78 1.25
CA SER A 179 16.98 10.22 1.94
C SER A 179 16.92 10.56 3.43
N THR A 180 17.61 9.78 4.27
CA THR A 180 17.64 10.04 5.71
C THR A 180 18.23 11.42 6.05
N ALA A 181 19.15 11.93 5.23
CA ALA A 181 19.71 13.27 5.39
C ALA A 181 18.67 14.36 5.07
N GLU A 182 17.92 14.22 3.98
CA GLU A 182 16.82 15.12 3.63
C GLU A 182 15.73 15.09 4.71
N VAL A 183 15.38 13.92 5.26
CA VAL A 183 14.42 13.81 6.37
C VAL A 183 14.94 14.51 7.63
N ALA A 184 16.21 14.32 7.97
CA ALA A 184 16.86 14.99 9.10
C ALA A 184 16.83 16.51 8.97
N HIS A 185 17.10 17.02 7.78
CA HIS A 185 16.99 18.43 7.46
C HIS A 185 15.54 18.93 7.57
N ALA A 186 14.58 18.24 6.96
CA ALA A 186 13.16 18.60 7.01
C ALA A 186 12.58 18.62 8.44
N LEU A 187 13.10 17.76 9.33
CA LEU A 187 12.69 17.67 10.74
C LEU A 187 13.57 18.49 11.69
N LEU A 188 14.62 19.16 11.19
CA LEU A 188 15.61 19.89 11.99
C LEU A 188 16.18 19.06 13.14
N THR A 189 16.51 17.79 12.86
CA THR A 189 17.10 16.86 13.83
C THR A 189 18.37 16.21 13.29
N PRO A 190 19.28 15.73 14.14
CA PRO A 190 20.47 15.01 13.67
C PRO A 190 20.13 13.73 12.90
N VAL A 191 20.94 13.41 11.88
CA VAL A 191 20.79 12.16 11.09
C VAL A 191 20.72 10.90 11.97
N PRO A 192 21.58 10.73 13.01
CA PRO A 192 21.49 9.57 13.89
C PRO A 192 20.13 9.47 14.63
N THR A 193 19.55 10.61 14.98
CA THR A 193 18.23 10.68 15.64
C THR A 193 17.14 10.18 14.71
N VAL A 194 17.14 10.61 13.44
CA VAL A 194 16.16 10.13 12.44
C VAL A 194 16.33 8.64 12.16
N GLN A 195 17.56 8.14 12.05
CA GLN A 195 17.83 6.71 11.88
C GLN A 195 17.24 5.89 13.03
N GLN A 196 17.50 6.29 14.28
CA GLN A 196 16.96 5.59 15.45
C GLN A 196 15.43 5.65 15.50
N ARG A 197 14.83 6.79 15.14
CA ARG A 197 13.36 6.95 15.07
C ARG A 197 12.75 5.97 14.07
N ILE A 198 13.28 5.92 12.85
CA ILE A 198 12.83 4.98 11.82
C ILE A 198 12.90 3.53 12.33
N VAL A 199 14.03 3.13 12.93
CA VAL A 199 14.19 1.76 13.46
C VAL A 199 13.16 1.46 14.56
N ARG A 200 12.94 2.39 15.49
CA ARG A 200 11.95 2.23 16.56
C ARG A 200 10.52 2.16 16.01
N ALA A 201 10.18 3.00 15.04
CA ALA A 201 8.88 3.01 14.39
C ALA A 201 8.59 1.67 13.70
N LYS A 202 9.53 1.18 12.87
CA LYS A 202 9.43 -0.14 12.21
C LYS A 202 9.28 -1.27 13.22
N ARG A 203 10.07 -1.27 14.29
CA ARG A 203 9.95 -2.25 15.38
C ARG A 203 8.59 -2.22 16.03
N ARG A 204 8.05 -1.03 16.32
CA ARG A 204 6.74 -0.87 16.97
C ARG A 204 5.60 -1.35 16.08
N ILE A 205 5.65 -1.05 14.78
CA ILE A 205 4.72 -1.59 13.78
C ILE A 205 4.72 -3.12 13.82
N ARG A 206 5.91 -3.72 13.73
CA ARG A 206 6.09 -5.18 13.71
C ARG A 206 5.59 -5.84 14.98
N THR A 207 5.94 -5.29 16.15
CA THR A 207 5.51 -5.84 17.45
C THR A 207 4.01 -5.80 17.63
N LEU A 208 3.33 -4.79 17.08
CA LEU A 208 1.89 -4.61 17.22
C LEU A 208 1.08 -5.24 16.08
N GLY A 209 1.75 -5.79 15.06
CA GLY A 209 1.12 -6.48 13.94
C GLY A 209 0.12 -5.62 13.18
N VAL A 210 0.32 -4.29 13.15
CA VAL A 210 -0.63 -3.36 12.52
C VAL A 210 -0.52 -3.52 11.01
N PRO A 211 -1.57 -4.00 10.32
CA PRO A 211 -1.50 -4.14 8.87
C PRO A 211 -1.44 -2.76 8.22
N PHE A 212 -0.49 -2.58 7.31
CA PHE A 212 -0.41 -1.38 6.48
C PHE A 212 -1.45 -1.44 5.36
N THR A 213 -2.70 -1.24 5.74
CA THR A 213 -3.81 -1.10 4.82
C THR A 213 -4.30 0.34 4.81
N VAL A 214 -4.95 0.71 3.71
CA VAL A 214 -5.65 2.00 3.63
C VAL A 214 -6.70 2.07 4.75
N PRO A 215 -6.72 3.16 5.55
CA PRO A 215 -7.71 3.31 6.61
C PRO A 215 -9.14 3.38 6.06
N ALA A 216 -10.10 3.02 6.90
CA ALA A 216 -11.51 3.23 6.57
C ALA A 216 -11.79 4.73 6.36
N ALA A 217 -12.78 5.06 5.53
CA ALA A 217 -13.12 6.45 5.22
C ALA A 217 -13.39 7.32 6.48
N ALA A 218 -13.93 6.71 7.54
CA ALA A 218 -14.18 7.37 8.83
C ALA A 218 -12.91 7.79 9.58
N ASP A 219 -11.78 7.11 9.33
CA ASP A 219 -10.49 7.39 9.99
C ASP A 219 -9.62 8.39 9.20
N LEU A 220 -9.99 8.72 7.96
CA LEU A 220 -9.23 9.65 7.12
C LEU A 220 -9.17 11.07 7.73
N PRO A 221 -10.26 11.66 8.27
CA PRO A 221 -10.22 13.01 8.82
C PRO A 221 -9.24 13.18 10.00
N SER A 222 -9.18 12.19 10.91
CA SER A 222 -8.26 12.26 12.06
C SER A 222 -6.79 12.16 11.66
N ARG A 223 -6.51 11.54 10.49
CA ARG A 223 -5.16 11.34 9.95
C ARG A 223 -4.72 12.43 8.98
N ALA A 224 -5.66 13.19 8.42
CA ALA A 224 -5.41 14.18 7.36
C ALA A 224 -4.36 15.23 7.74
N ALA A 225 -4.37 15.72 8.99
CA ALA A 225 -3.39 16.69 9.47
C ALA A 225 -1.95 16.18 9.38
N GLY A 226 -1.73 14.91 9.70
CA GLY A 226 -0.42 14.26 9.59
C GLY A 226 0.01 14.12 8.13
N VAL A 227 -0.90 13.70 7.25
CA VAL A 227 -0.63 13.57 5.81
C VAL A 227 -0.28 14.91 5.19
N LEU A 228 -1.07 15.96 5.45
CA LEU A 228 -0.81 17.33 4.98
C LEU A 228 0.56 17.84 5.45
N ARG A 229 0.95 17.52 6.68
CA ARG A 229 2.29 17.88 7.20
C ARG A 229 3.40 17.22 6.39
N VAL A 230 3.27 15.93 6.06
CA VAL A 230 4.24 15.22 5.23
C VAL A 230 4.27 15.79 3.82
N VAL A 231 3.11 16.05 3.20
CA VAL A 231 3.01 16.64 1.85
C VAL A 231 3.66 18.03 1.80
N TYR A 232 3.45 18.85 2.84
CA TYR A 232 4.11 20.14 2.98
C TYR A 232 5.64 20.01 3.05
N LEU A 233 6.16 19.07 3.86
CA LEU A 233 7.61 18.85 3.99
C LEU A 233 8.22 18.30 2.70
N LEU A 234 7.51 17.42 2.00
CA LEU A 234 7.88 16.91 0.68
C LEU A 234 8.00 18.05 -0.33
N TYR A 235 6.98 18.90 -0.43
CA TYR A 235 6.99 20.05 -1.32
C TYR A 235 8.10 21.04 -0.95
N SER A 236 8.32 21.26 0.34
CA SER A 236 9.35 22.18 0.85
C SER A 236 10.76 21.70 0.47
N GLU A 237 11.06 20.40 0.63
CA GLU A 237 12.32 19.81 0.17
C GLU A 237 12.46 19.87 -1.37
N GLY A 238 11.33 19.79 -2.08
CA GLY A 238 11.30 19.96 -3.53
C GLY A 238 11.61 21.39 -3.98
N PHE A 239 11.01 22.38 -3.33
CA PHE A 239 11.10 23.79 -3.69
C PHE A 239 12.42 24.42 -3.22
N ALA A 240 12.89 24.05 -2.03
CA ALA A 240 14.11 24.58 -1.40
C ALA A 240 15.00 23.41 -0.98
N ARG A 241 15.68 22.81 -1.96
CA ARG A 241 16.45 21.58 -1.79
C ARG A 241 17.55 21.72 -0.74
N SER A 242 17.65 20.73 0.16
CA SER A 242 18.66 20.72 1.24
C SER A 242 20.06 20.28 0.79
N THR A 243 20.16 19.51 -0.30
CA THR A 243 21.41 18.89 -0.76
C THR A 243 21.44 18.77 -2.29
N GLY A 244 22.61 18.86 -2.93
CA GLY A 244 22.76 18.61 -4.37
C GLY A 244 22.88 19.87 -5.24
N PRO A 245 23.05 19.71 -6.57
CA PRO A 245 23.49 20.80 -7.44
C PRO A 245 22.38 21.70 -7.97
N SER A 246 21.10 21.33 -7.82
CA SER A 246 19.95 22.12 -8.26
C SER A 246 19.24 22.77 -7.06
N HIS A 247 18.72 23.98 -7.23
CA HIS A 247 17.96 24.67 -6.19
C HIS A 247 16.53 24.12 -6.03
N VAL A 248 15.94 23.65 -7.14
CA VAL A 248 14.58 23.10 -7.20
C VAL A 248 14.63 21.65 -7.72
N ARG A 249 13.68 20.85 -7.27
CA ARG A 249 13.42 19.47 -7.67
C ARG A 249 11.97 19.33 -8.13
N ASP A 250 11.80 19.38 -9.45
CA ASP A 250 10.47 19.35 -10.07
C ASP A 250 9.70 18.05 -9.80
N ASP A 251 10.42 16.93 -9.60
CA ASP A 251 9.81 15.65 -9.22
C ASP A 251 9.05 15.74 -7.90
N LEU A 252 9.66 16.34 -6.87
CA LEU A 252 9.05 16.44 -5.55
C LEU A 252 7.97 17.52 -5.48
N THR A 253 8.16 18.65 -6.17
CA THR A 253 7.17 19.73 -6.17
C THR A 253 5.93 19.31 -6.94
N ALA A 254 6.09 18.66 -8.10
CA ALA A 254 4.97 18.11 -8.87
C ALA A 254 4.19 17.06 -8.07
N GLU A 255 4.89 16.16 -7.37
CA GLU A 255 4.25 15.15 -6.54
C GLU A 255 3.54 15.76 -5.33
N GLY A 256 4.16 16.72 -4.63
CA GLY A 256 3.51 17.44 -3.54
C GLY A 256 2.23 18.14 -3.98
N LEU A 257 2.24 18.79 -5.16
CA LEU A 257 1.05 19.40 -5.73
C LEU A 257 -0.01 18.37 -6.14
N ARG A 258 0.40 17.23 -6.70
CA ARG A 258 -0.49 16.12 -7.08
C ARG A 258 -1.21 15.58 -5.85
N LEU A 259 -0.48 15.28 -4.77
CA LEU A 259 -1.05 14.80 -3.50
C LEU A 259 -1.98 15.84 -2.87
N CYS A 260 -1.60 17.13 -2.87
CA CYS A 260 -2.49 18.20 -2.42
C CYS A 260 -3.80 18.24 -3.19
N ARG A 261 -3.77 18.07 -4.52
CA ARG A 261 -4.98 18.02 -5.35
C ARG A 261 -5.84 16.81 -5.05
N LEU A 262 -5.24 15.64 -4.83
CA LEU A 262 -5.98 14.44 -4.45
C LEU A 262 -6.65 14.59 -3.07
N LEU A 263 -5.97 15.22 -2.11
CA LEU A 263 -6.51 15.49 -0.77
C LEU A 263 -7.66 16.51 -0.78
N HIS A 264 -7.66 17.45 -1.73
CA HIS A 264 -8.70 18.47 -1.90
C HIS A 264 -9.72 18.12 -2.97
N ALA A 265 -9.55 17.00 -3.67
CA ALA A 265 -10.53 16.55 -4.64
C ALA A 265 -11.85 16.37 -3.87
N PRO A 266 -12.93 17.07 -4.26
CA PRO A 266 -14.22 16.80 -3.65
C PRO A 266 -14.46 15.31 -3.84
N ALA A 267 -14.77 14.60 -2.76
CA ALA A 267 -15.19 13.20 -2.83
C ALA A 267 -16.26 13.15 -3.92
N ALA A 268 -15.89 12.63 -5.08
CA ALA A 268 -16.82 12.55 -6.19
C ALA A 268 -18.00 11.78 -5.63
N ASP A 269 -19.15 12.45 -5.64
CA ASP A 269 -20.45 11.98 -5.21
C ASP A 269 -20.51 10.46 -5.38
N SER A 270 -20.83 9.73 -4.32
CA SER A 270 -21.17 8.29 -4.35
C SER A 270 -22.48 8.04 -5.11
N ARG A 271 -22.67 8.77 -6.22
CA ARG A 271 -23.76 8.73 -7.18
C ARG A 271 -23.23 8.18 -8.49
N ASP A 272 -23.12 6.87 -8.53
CA ASP A 272 -23.53 6.11 -9.70
C ASP A 272 -24.13 4.81 -9.12
N ASP A 273 -25.36 4.84 -8.63
CA ASP A 273 -26.56 4.57 -9.44
C ASP A 273 -26.39 3.41 -10.45
N ARG A 274 -25.69 2.34 -10.03
CA ARG A 274 -25.75 1.03 -10.68
C ARG A 274 -26.20 -0.07 -9.72
N ALA A 275 -27.47 0.00 -9.33
CA ALA A 275 -28.37 -1.16 -9.36
C ALA A 275 -29.79 -0.75 -8.93
N THR A 276 -30.53 -0.14 -9.84
CA THR A 276 -32.00 -0.27 -9.80
C THR A 276 -32.36 -1.69 -10.23
N GLY A 277 -32.94 -2.46 -9.32
CA GLY A 277 -33.50 -3.79 -9.60
C GLY A 277 -34.16 -4.41 -8.36
N PRO A 278 -35.49 -4.58 -8.31
CA PRO A 278 -36.25 -4.69 -7.07
C PRO A 278 -36.45 -6.16 -6.63
N ALA A 279 -36.39 -6.45 -5.33
CA ALA A 279 -37.29 -7.42 -4.67
C ALA A 279 -36.93 -7.71 -3.20
N ARG A 280 -37.93 -7.49 -2.35
CA ARG A 280 -38.37 -8.30 -1.19
C ARG A 280 -37.37 -8.52 -0.04
N ALA A 281 -37.57 -7.81 1.06
CA ALA A 281 -38.46 -8.20 2.16
C ALA A 281 -37.95 -9.40 2.98
N HIS A 282 -37.31 -9.08 4.11
CA HIS A 282 -37.56 -9.80 5.35
C HIS A 282 -37.76 -8.80 6.49
N ARG A 283 -39.04 -8.69 6.86
CA ARG A 283 -39.56 -7.98 8.02
C ARG A 283 -39.66 -9.01 9.14
N SER A 284 -38.89 -8.87 10.19
CA SER A 284 -39.14 -9.45 11.52
C SER A 284 -38.75 -8.36 12.53
N ALA A 285 -39.66 -7.48 12.96
CA ALA A 285 -40.71 -7.75 13.94
C ALA A 285 -40.16 -8.43 15.21
N LYS A 286 -39.66 -7.61 16.15
CA LYS A 286 -39.95 -7.79 17.57
C LYS A 286 -40.18 -6.43 18.20
N ALA A 287 -41.45 -6.11 18.36
CA ALA A 287 -41.95 -5.06 19.23
C ALA A 287 -42.11 -5.62 20.66
N GLY A 288 -41.94 -4.73 21.63
CA GLY A 288 -42.34 -4.93 23.03
C GLY A 288 -41.21 -4.59 23.99
N ALA A 289 -41.33 -3.67 24.94
CA ALA A 289 -42.41 -2.78 25.29
C ALA A 289 -41.81 -1.65 26.12
N ALA A 290 -42.28 -0.43 25.90
CA ALA A 290 -42.02 0.71 26.77
C ALA A 290 -42.58 0.44 28.18
N ARG A 291 -41.76 0.59 29.21
CA ARG A 291 -42.24 0.99 30.54
C ARG A 291 -41.57 2.29 30.95
N ARG A 292 -42.43 3.30 31.08
CA ARG A 292 -42.17 4.61 31.65
C ARG A 292 -41.85 4.46 33.13
N SER A 293 -40.79 5.10 33.61
CA SER A 293 -40.66 5.47 35.02
C SER A 293 -39.83 6.75 35.14
N ARG A 294 -40.58 7.84 35.38
CA ARG A 294 -40.29 9.11 36.08
C ARG A 294 -38.88 9.26 36.72
N PRO A 295 -38.27 10.45 36.66
CA PRO A 295 -37.09 10.79 37.47
C PRO A 295 -37.51 11.24 38.88
N PRO A 296 -36.76 10.92 39.95
CA PRO A 296 -36.96 11.57 41.24
C PRO A 296 -36.21 12.90 41.32
N ARG A 297 -36.93 13.86 41.89
CA ARG A 297 -36.56 15.24 42.21
C ARG A 297 -35.34 15.34 43.15
N ALA A 298 -34.62 16.43 42.97
CA ALA A 298 -33.70 17.02 43.94
C ALA A 298 -34.40 17.31 45.28
N VAL A 299 -33.69 17.05 46.39
CA VAL A 299 -33.98 17.62 47.70
C VAL A 299 -32.75 18.42 48.14
N VAL A 300 -32.97 19.72 48.27
CA VAL A 300 -32.15 20.68 49.01
C VAL A 300 -32.45 20.49 50.50
N ALA A 301 -31.43 20.42 51.34
CA ALA A 301 -31.52 20.77 52.75
C ALA A 301 -30.25 21.52 53.15
N ALA A 302 -30.46 22.75 53.62
CA ALA A 302 -29.48 23.69 54.10
C ALA A 302 -29.39 23.65 55.64
N GLY A 303 -28.28 24.18 56.16
CA GLY A 303 -28.10 24.62 57.55
C GLY A 303 -27.21 23.68 58.39
N SER A 304 -26.23 24.14 59.17
CA SER A 304 -25.94 25.49 59.68
C SER A 304 -24.51 25.58 60.23
N GLN A 305 -23.90 26.74 59.98
CA GLN A 305 -22.83 27.48 60.68
C GLN A 305 -22.35 27.04 62.09
N SER A 306 -21.05 27.13 62.35
CA SER A 306 -20.43 28.13 63.27
C SER A 306 -18.91 28.24 62.98
N VAL A 307 -18.39 29.39 62.54
CA VAL A 307 -17.73 30.48 63.30
C VAL A 307 -16.33 30.11 63.83
N GLY A 308 -15.31 30.86 63.38
CA GLY A 308 -13.89 30.77 63.76
C GLY A 308 -13.57 31.25 65.18
N PRO A 309 -12.31 31.63 65.54
CA PRO A 309 -11.43 32.51 64.75
C PRO A 309 -9.94 32.08 64.70
N GLY A 310 -9.12 32.78 63.90
CA GLY A 310 -7.65 32.87 64.10
C GLY A 310 -7.31 33.81 65.26
N PRO A 311 -6.08 34.36 65.39
CA PRO A 311 -4.85 34.22 64.58
C PRO A 311 -3.62 33.86 65.46
N ASP A 312 -2.43 33.74 64.85
CA ASP A 312 -1.22 34.53 65.19
C ASP A 312 0.06 33.93 64.57
N ASP A 313 0.82 34.81 63.93
CA ASP A 313 2.22 34.80 63.43
C ASP A 313 2.70 33.78 62.37
#